data_AF-A0A3M1PWZ2-F1
#
_entry.id   AF-A0A3M1PWZ2-F1
#
_cell.length_a   1.000
_cell.length_b   1.000
_cell.length_c   1.000
_cell.angle_alpha   90.00
_cell.angle_beta   90.00
_cell.angle_gamma   90.00
#
_symmetry.space_group_name_H-M   'P 1'
#
loop_
_entity.id
_entity.type
_entity.pdbx_description
1 polymer ?
#
loop_
_entity_poly.entity_id
_entity_poly.type
_entity_poly.pdbx_seq_one_letter_code
_entity_poly.pdbx_strand_id
1 'polypeptide(L)'
;MPLLGDGGLFADGIGALLGALTTGSTIAIRIAAPIMLSLFLINVALGFIGRTVPQLNIVTIGFPIKGLLAMVLMAVALPMGIEAFTAALGEMVDWVEVLARGG
;
A
#
# COMPACT_ATOMS: atom_id res chain seq x y z
N MET A 1 -30.22 -21.65 18.98
CA MET A 1 -30.42 -20.30 19.57
C MET A 1 -29.49 -20.19 20.76
N PRO A 2 -28.39 -19.43 20.65
CA PRO A 2 -28.25 -18.22 21.49
C PRO A 2 -27.42 -17.15 20.77
N LEU A 3 -28.06 -16.19 20.09
CA LEU A 3 -27.36 -15.10 19.38
C LEU A 3 -27.92 -13.71 19.74
N LEU A 4 -28.56 -13.60 20.90
CA LEU A 4 -28.98 -12.31 21.51
C LEU A 4 -28.38 -12.09 22.92
N GLY A 5 -27.21 -12.65 23.22
CA GLY A 5 -26.51 -12.41 24.49
C GLY A 5 -25.01 -12.40 24.31
N ASP A 6 -24.41 -11.22 24.48
CA ASP A 6 -23.01 -11.00 24.88
C ASP A 6 -21.88 -11.41 23.91
N GLY A 7 -21.50 -10.49 23.02
CA GLY A 7 -20.14 -10.39 22.48
C GLY A 7 -19.85 -10.96 21.09
N GLY A 8 -20.66 -11.88 20.55
CA GLY A 8 -20.39 -12.55 19.26
C GLY A 8 -20.39 -11.61 18.04
N LEU A 9 -21.48 -10.88 17.80
CA LEU A 9 -21.59 -9.90 16.70
C LEU A 9 -20.51 -8.81 16.79
N PHE A 10 -20.19 -8.39 18.01
CA PHE A 10 -19.17 -7.37 18.26
C PHE A 10 -17.76 -7.93 18.02
N ALA A 11 -17.50 -9.18 18.42
CA ALA A 11 -16.24 -9.87 18.15
C ALA A 11 -16.05 -10.11 16.65
N ASP A 12 -17.09 -10.51 15.93
CA ASP A 12 -17.05 -10.70 14.47
C ASP A 12 -16.86 -9.36 13.74
N GLY A 13 -17.53 -8.29 14.20
CA GLY A 13 -17.33 -6.94 13.67
C GLY A 13 -15.91 -6.40 13.87
N ILE A 14 -15.32 -6.66 15.04
CA ILE A 14 -13.90 -6.34 15.30
C ILE A 14 -12.99 -7.19 14.41
N GLY A 15 -13.27 -8.48 14.25
CA GLY A 15 -12.52 -9.37 13.36
C GLY A 15 -12.49 -8.86 11.92
N ALA A 16 -13.66 -8.45 11.40
CA ALA A 16 -13.78 -7.87 10.06
C ALA A 16 -12.97 -6.56 9.92
N LEU A 17 -13.02 -5.68 10.92
CA LEU A 17 -12.25 -4.43 10.92
C LEU A 17 -10.74 -4.68 10.95
N LEU A 18 -10.28 -5.60 11.79
CA LEU A 18 -8.87 -5.97 11.90
C LEU A 18 -8.36 -6.66 10.63
N GLY A 19 -9.19 -7.51 10.01
CA GLY A 19 -8.90 -8.12 8.71
C GLY A 19 -8.75 -7.07 7.62
N ALA A 20 -9.71 -6.15 7.50
CA ALA A 20 -9.66 -5.05 6.54
C ALA A 20 -8.43 -4.17 6.71
N LEU A 21 -8.06 -3.83 7.95
CA LEU A 21 -6.87 -3.03 8.26
C LEU A 21 -5.58 -3.77 7.85
N THR A 22 -5.50 -5.06 8.12
CA THR A 22 -4.32 -5.90 7.83
C THR A 22 -4.15 -6.08 6.33
N THR A 23 -5.22 -6.40 5.61
CA THR A 23 -5.22 -6.55 4.14
C THR A 23 -4.85 -5.22 3.47
N GLY A 24 -5.49 -4.12 3.88
CA GLY A 24 -5.19 -2.79 3.34
C GLY A 24 -3.73 -2.37 3.56
N SER A 25 -3.20 -2.59 4.77
CA SER A 25 -1.80 -2.27 5.08
C SER A 25 -0.81 -3.12 4.28
N THR A 26 -1.09 -4.41 4.12
CA THR A 26 -0.25 -5.34 3.34
C THR A 26 -0.19 -4.94 1.87
N ILE A 27 -1.33 -4.58 1.29
CA ILE A 27 -1.43 -4.11 -0.09
C ILE A 27 -0.67 -2.79 -0.27
N ALA A 28 -0.87 -1.84 0.64
CA ALA A 28 -0.17 -0.55 0.59
C ALA A 28 1.35 -0.72 0.61
N ILE A 29 1.88 -1.58 1.48
CA ILE A 29 3.32 -1.87 1.55
C ILE A 29 3.82 -2.54 0.27
N ARG A 30 3.07 -3.51 -0.29
CA ARG A 30 3.44 -4.18 -1.55
C ARG A 30 3.56 -3.21 -2.72
N ILE A 31 2.63 -2.26 -2.83
CA ILE A 31 2.65 -1.23 -3.88
C ILE A 31 3.77 -0.21 -3.63
N ALA A 32 3.99 0.20 -2.38
CA ALA A 32 5.01 1.17 -2.02
C ALA A 32 6.45 0.60 -2.12
N ALA A 33 6.65 -0.70 -1.88
CA ALA A 33 7.96 -1.35 -1.84
C ALA A 33 8.85 -1.08 -3.08
N PRO A 34 8.40 -1.31 -4.33
CA PRO A 34 9.22 -1.05 -5.52
C PRO A 34 9.55 0.44 -5.70
N ILE A 35 8.63 1.33 -5.35
CA ILE A 35 8.82 2.78 -5.40
C ILE A 35 9.88 3.20 -4.38
N MET A 36 9.75 2.73 -3.14
CA MET A 36 10.68 3.00 -2.04
C MET A 36 12.08 2.49 -2.36
N LEU A 37 12.21 1.27 -2.89
CA LEU A 37 13.50 0.72 -3.31
C LEU A 37 14.15 1.58 -4.39
N SER A 38 13.38 1.99 -5.39
CA SER A 38 13.90 2.82 -6.50
C SER A 38 14.35 4.21 -6.00
N LEU A 39 13.57 4.84 -5.12
CA LEU A 39 13.93 6.10 -4.49
C LEU A 39 15.13 5.96 -3.54
N PHE A 40 15.28 4.82 -2.87
CA PHE A 40 16.46 4.53 -2.08
C PHE A 40 17.71 4.45 -2.97
N LEU A 41 17.64 3.70 -4.07
CA LEU A 41 18.74 3.57 -5.03
C LEU A 41 19.12 4.93 -5.65
N ILE A 42 18.14 5.77 -6.02
CA ILE A 42 18.46 7.09 -6.57
C ILE A 42 19.10 8.01 -5.54
N ASN A 43 18.70 7.92 -4.26
CA ASN A 43 19.35 8.67 -3.19
C ASN A 43 20.82 8.26 -3.03
N VAL A 44 21.09 6.96 -3.08
CA VAL A 44 22.46 6.42 -3.04
C VAL A 44 23.26 6.92 -4.25
N ALA A 45 22.72 6.78 -5.47
CA ALA A 45 23.38 7.23 -6.69
C ALA A 45 23.69 8.74 -6.68
N LEU A 46 22.71 9.57 -6.29
CA LEU A 46 22.89 11.02 -6.16
C LEU A 46 23.93 11.38 -5.08
N GLY A 47 23.98 10.62 -3.99
CA GLY A 47 25.00 10.77 -2.96
C GLY A 47 26.42 10.49 -3.47
N PHE A 48 26.58 9.48 -4.32
CA PHE A 48 27.85 9.21 -5.00
C PHE A 48 28.21 10.32 -5.99
N ILE A 49 27.26 10.73 -6.84
CA ILE A 49 27.47 11.82 -7.81
C ILE A 49 27.92 13.10 -7.11
N GLY A 50 27.31 13.41 -5.96
CA GLY A 50 27.67 14.54 -5.13
C GLY A 50 29.11 14.56 -4.64
N ARG A 51 29.70 13.39 -4.39
CA ARG A 51 31.11 13.26 -4.00
C ARG A 51 32.05 13.35 -5.19
N THR A 52 31.64 12.83 -6.36
CA THR A 52 32.47 12.86 -7.58
C THR A 52 32.47 14.21 -8.29
N VAL A 53 31.36 14.95 -8.24
CA VAL A 53 31.20 16.24 -8.92
C VAL A 53 30.69 17.29 -7.91
N PRO A 54 31.57 17.85 -7.06
CA PRO A 54 31.18 18.69 -5.92
C PRO A 54 30.56 20.04 -6.32
N GLN A 55 30.72 20.44 -7.57
CA GLN A 55 30.14 21.66 -8.15
C GLN A 55 28.67 21.49 -8.60
N LEU A 56 28.14 20.26 -8.65
CA LEU A 56 26.74 20.03 -9.00
C LEU A 56 25.83 20.25 -7.78
N ASN A 57 24.77 21.05 -7.97
CA ASN A 57 23.68 21.12 -7.00
C ASN A 57 22.79 19.88 -7.13
N ILE A 58 23.11 18.86 -6.34
CA ILE A 58 22.43 17.56 -6.32
C ILE A 58 20.95 17.70 -5.99
N VAL A 59 20.54 18.70 -5.20
CA VAL A 59 19.14 18.92 -4.84
C VAL A 59 18.34 19.38 -6.06
N THR A 60 18.86 20.35 -6.81
CA THR A 60 18.22 20.88 -8.03
C THR A 60 18.07 19.81 -9.11
N ILE A 61 19.04 18.90 -9.24
CA ILE A 61 19.00 17.83 -10.25
C ILE A 61 18.20 16.62 -9.75
N GLY A 62 18.34 16.29 -8.47
CA GLY A 62 17.72 15.12 -7.88
C GLY A 62 16.20 15.23 -7.75
N PHE A 63 15.67 16.43 -7.52
CA PHE A 63 14.22 16.63 -7.38
C PHE A 63 13.44 16.31 -8.67
N PRO A 64 13.80 16.86 -9.86
CA PRO A 64 13.20 16.46 -11.13
C PRO A 64 13.31 14.95 -11.43
N ILE A 65 14.49 14.36 -11.18
CA ILE A 65 14.73 12.94 -11.45
C ILE A 65 13.83 12.06 -10.57
N LYS A 66 13.76 12.34 -9.26
CA LYS A 66 12.89 11.62 -8.33
C LYS A 66 11.42 11.76 -8.72
N GLY A 67 10.99 12.95 -9.14
CA GLY A 67 9.62 13.21 -9.58
C GLY A 67 9.24 12.40 -10.82
N LEU A 68 10.08 12.43 -11.87
CA LEU A 68 9.86 11.66 -13.09
C LEU A 68 9.82 10.15 -12.80
N LEU A 69 10.77 9.66 -12.00
CA LEU A 69 10.82 8.26 -11.62
C LEU A 69 9.58 7.85 -10.83
N ALA A 70 9.14 8.67 -9.87
CA ALA A 70 7.93 8.40 -9.11
C ALA A 70 6.68 8.35 -10.01
N MET A 71 6.56 9.25 -11.00
CA MET A 71 5.44 9.20 -11.95
C MET A 71 5.45 7.94 -12.81
N VAL A 72 6.61 7.54 -13.33
CA VAL A 72 6.74 6.31 -14.13
C VAL A 72 6.41 5.08 -13.30
N LEU A 73 6.96 4.99 -12.09
CA LEU A 73 6.70 3.86 -11.21
C LEU A 73 5.25 3.81 -10.75
N MET A 74 4.61 4.96 -10.53
CA MET A 74 3.18 5.02 -10.22
C MET A 74 2.33 4.53 -11.39
N ALA A 75 2.67 4.90 -12.63
CA ALA A 75 1.98 4.40 -13.82
C ALA A 75 2.07 2.87 -13.95
N VAL A 76 3.21 2.28 -13.60
CA VAL A 76 3.42 0.82 -13.58
C VAL A 76 2.71 0.16 -12.39
N ALA A 77 2.69 0.82 -11.23
CA ALA A 77 2.10 0.26 -10.01
C ALA A 77 0.57 0.37 -9.97
N LEU A 78 -0.04 1.32 -10.69
CA LEU A 78 -1.48 1.53 -10.77
C LEU A 78 -2.28 0.26 -11.15
N PRO A 79 -1.99 -0.47 -12.24
CA PRO A 79 -2.74 -1.68 -12.58
C PRO A 79 -2.67 -2.74 -11.48
N MET A 80 -1.47 -2.96 -10.89
CA MET A 80 -1.31 -3.86 -9.75
C MET A 80 -2.11 -3.41 -8.53
N GLY A 81 -2.23 -2.10 -8.31
CA GLY A 81 -3.04 -1.52 -7.24
C GLY A 81 -4.54 -1.74 -7.45
N ILE A 82 -5.03 -1.64 -8.68
CA ILE A 82 -6.44 -1.90 -9.02
C ILE A 82 -6.78 -3.39 -8.79
N GLU A 83 -5.93 -4.29 -9.23
CA GLU A 83 -6.11 -5.74 -8.99
C GLU A 83 -6.13 -6.06 -7.49
N ALA A 84 -5.19 -5.52 -6.72
CA ALA A 84 -5.15 -5.74 -5.29
C ALA A 84 -6.36 -5.13 -4.56
N PHE A 85 -6.80 -3.95 -5.00
CA PHE A 85 -7.98 -3.28 -4.42
C PHE A 85 -9.27 -4.05 -4.70
N THR A 86 -9.47 -4.52 -5.93
CA THR A 86 -10.65 -5.32 -6.30
C THR A 86 -10.69 -6.65 -5.56
N ALA A 87 -9.55 -7.31 -5.37
CA ALA A 87 -9.44 -8.51 -4.54
C ALA A 87 -9.83 -8.22 -3.07
N ALA A 88 -9.33 -7.14 -2.49
CA ALA A 88 -9.66 -6.74 -1.12
C ALA A 88 -11.15 -6.42 -0.94
N LEU A 89 -11.77 -5.75 -1.91
CA LEU A 89 -13.21 -5.52 -1.90
C LEU A 89 -14.01 -6.82 -1.96
N GLY A 90 -13.56 -7.80 -2.77
CA GLY A 90 -14.18 -9.12 -2.85
C GLY A 90 -14.17 -9.83 -1.50
N GLU A 91 -13.04 -9.83 -0.80
CA GLU A 91 -12.95 -10.39 0.57
C GLU A 91 -13.90 -9.66 1.53
N MET A 92 -13.95 -8.33 1.50
CA MET A 92 -14.85 -7.56 2.38
C MET A 92 -16.33 -7.87 2.11
N VAL A 93 -16.72 -8.01 0.84
CA VAL A 93 -18.10 -8.34 0.46
C VAL A 93 -18.46 -9.75 0.92
N ASP A 94 -17.57 -10.72 0.78
CA ASP A 94 -17.79 -12.10 1.24
C ASP A 94 -18.02 -12.16 2.76
N TRP A 95 -17.21 -11.43 3.53
CA TRP A 95 -17.42 -11.29 4.98
C TRP A 95 -18.78 -10.67 5.32
N VAL A 96 -19.23 -9.65 4.58
CA VAL A 96 -20.55 -9.03 4.78
C VAL A 96 -21.67 -10.01 4.43
N GLU A 97 -21.53 -10.80 3.38
CA GLU A 97 -22.51 -11.83 3.01
C GLU A 97 -22.58 -12.96 4.04
N VAL A 98 -21.45 -13.39 4.60
CA VAL A 98 -21.42 -14.39 5.69
C VAL A 98 -22.15 -13.87 6.92
N LEU A 99 -21.95 -12.60 7.29
CA LEU A 99 -22.68 -11.95 8.37
C LEU A 99 -24.18 -11.80 8.06
N ALA A 100 -24.52 -11.50 6.80
CA ALA A 100 -25.91 -11.34 6.36
C ALA A 100 -26.68 -12.67 6.28
N ARG A 101 -26.00 -13.78 5.95
CA ARG A 101 -26.59 -15.14 5.92
C ARG A 101 -26.61 -15.83 7.28
N GLY A 102 -25.79 -15.36 8.22
CA GLY A 102 -25.70 -15.87 9.60
C GLY A 102 -26.67 -15.22 10.60
N GLY A 103 -27.53 -14.30 10.15
CA GLY A 103 -28.62 -13.68 10.93
C GLY A 103 -29.94 -14.43 10.83
#